data_AF-A0A8D0HIA8-F1
#
_entry.id   AF-A0A8D0HIA8-F1
#
_cell.length_a   1.000
_cell.length_b   1.000
_cell.length_c   1.000
_cell.angle_alpha   90.00
_cell.angle_beta   90.00
_cell.angle_gamma   90.00
#
_symmetry.space_group_name_H-M   'P 1'
#
loop_
_entity.id
_entity.type
_entity.pdbx_description
1 polymer ?
#
loop_
_entity_poly.entity_id
_entity_poly.type
_entity_poly.pdbx_seq_one_letter_code
_entity_poly.pdbx_strand_id
1 'polypeptide(L)' 'GRVLGGHLVQPSVQSSSSDTQQCQSSRGHCRMLCFHMERRVGTCSNGRQRCCK' A
#
# COMPACT_ATOMS: atom_id res chain seq x y z
N GLY A 1 -0.78 27.29 -7.85
CA GLY A 1 -0.22 26.57 -6.69
C GLY A 1 -1.11 26.78 -5.48
N ARG A 2 -1.32 25.74 -4.66
CA ARG A 2 -1.95 25.85 -3.34
C ARG A 2 -1.20 24.95 -2.36
N VAL A 3 -0.79 25.56 -1.25
CA VAL A 3 -0.06 24.95 -0.13
C VAL A 3 -1.04 24.70 1.00
N LEU A 4 -1.10 23.46 1.49
CA LEU A 4 -1.77 23.06 2.71
C LEU A 4 -0.82 22.15 3.48
N GLY A 5 -0.34 22.64 4.63
CA GLY A 5 0.22 21.86 5.73
C GLY A 5 1.25 20.78 5.40
N GLY A 6 2.50 21.16 5.14
CA GLY A 6 3.69 20.46 5.66
C GLY A 6 3.89 18.95 5.43
N HIS A 7 3.16 18.30 4.51
CA HIS A 7 3.40 16.92 4.14
C HIS A 7 3.36 16.79 2.62
N LEU A 8 4.38 16.18 2.05
CA LEU A 8 4.48 15.91 0.62
C LEU A 8 3.30 15.01 0.20
N VAL A 9 2.20 15.60 -0.27
CA VAL A 9 1.09 14.84 -0.85
C VAL A 9 1.57 14.30 -2.19
N GLN A 10 2.16 13.12 -2.13
CA GLN A 10 2.49 12.30 -3.30
C GLN A 10 1.21 12.01 -4.09
N PRO A 11 1.31 11.94 -5.43
CA PRO A 11 0.17 12.12 -6.35
C PRO A 11 -1.00 11.20 -6.02
N SER A 12 -2.19 11.77 -6.14
CA SER A 12 -3.52 11.21 -5.96
C SER A 12 -3.78 9.99 -6.86
N VAL A 13 -3.19 8.85 -6.55
CA VAL A 13 -3.59 7.52 -7.05
C VAL A 13 -4.72 6.96 -6.16
N GLN A 14 -5.86 7.66 -6.15
CA GLN A 14 -6.96 7.53 -5.19
C GLN A 14 -7.75 6.19 -5.20
N SER A 15 -7.21 5.13 -5.81
CA SER A 15 -7.83 3.79 -5.76
C SER A 15 -6.81 2.65 -5.72
N SER A 16 -5.52 2.96 -5.65
CA SER A 16 -4.44 1.96 -5.68
C SER A 16 -3.40 2.18 -4.59
N SER A 17 -3.27 3.41 -4.07
CA SER A 17 -2.37 3.71 -2.95
C SER A 17 -2.94 3.37 -1.58
N SER A 18 -4.26 3.45 -1.34
CA SER A 18 -4.82 3.24 0.01
C SER A 18 -4.49 1.86 0.57
N ASP A 19 -4.75 0.80 -0.20
CA ASP A 19 -4.39 -0.59 0.15
C ASP A 19 -2.88 -0.76 0.36
N THR A 20 -2.06 -0.16 -0.52
CA THR A 20 -0.61 -0.23 -0.45
C THR A 20 -0.06 0.51 0.77
N GLN A 21 -0.59 1.69 1.08
CA GLN A 21 -0.21 2.52 2.22
C GLN A 21 -0.63 1.83 3.52
N GLN A 22 -1.81 1.21 3.56
CA GLN A 22 -2.31 0.46 4.71
C GLN A 22 -1.50 -0.81 4.95
N CYS A 23 -1.08 -1.49 3.88
CA CYS A 23 -0.16 -2.61 3.94
C CYS A 23 1.19 -2.21 4.55
N GLN A 24 1.81 -1.15 4.02
CA GLN A 24 3.09 -0.63 4.51
C GLN A 24 2.98 -0.14 5.96
N SER A 25 1.89 0.56 6.31
CA SER A 25 1.61 1.01 7.68
C SER A 25 1.48 -0.17 8.66
N SER A 26 0.91 -1.28 8.21
CA SER A 26 0.84 -2.55 8.96
C SER A 26 2.18 -3.30 9.04
N ARG A 27 3.27 -2.74 8.53
CA ARG A 27 4.59 -3.39 8.31
C ARG A 27 4.52 -4.60 7.39
N GLY A 28 3.56 -4.63 6.48
CA GLY A 28 3.45 -5.62 5.42
C GLY A 28 4.13 -5.16 4.13
N HIS A 29 4.41 -6.12 3.26
CA HIS A 29 4.98 -5.90 1.94
C HIS A 29 3.98 -6.22 0.84
N CYS A 30 3.83 -5.28 -0.10
CA CYS A 30 3.08 -5.51 -1.33
C CYS A 30 3.93 -6.34 -2.29
N ARG A 31 3.48 -7.55 -2.60
CA ARG A 31 4.14 -8.48 -3.53
C ARG A 31 3.11 -9.20 -4.39
N MET A 32 3.48 -9.66 -5.58
CA MET A 32 2.59 -10.52 -6.39
C MET A 32 2.25 -11.83 -5.66
N LEU A 33 3.24 -12.41 -4.98
CA LEU A 33 3.13 -13.62 -4.17
C LEU A 33 3.79 -13.38 -2.82
N CYS A 34 3.19 -13.88 -1.75
CA CYS A 34 3.78 -13.88 -0.42
C CYS A 34 4.82 -14.99 -0.34
N PHE A 35 5.91 -14.76 0.39
CA PHE A 35 6.84 -15.84 0.71
C PHE A 35 6.14 -16.90 1.57
N HIS A 36 6.69 -18.11 1.58
CA HIS A 36 6.10 -19.22 2.34
C HIS A 36 5.94 -18.88 3.84
N MET A 37 6.83 -18.04 4.37
CA MET A 37 6.79 -17.61 5.77
C MET A 37 5.96 -16.34 6.03
N GLU A 38 5.48 -15.67 4.98
CA GLU A 38 4.58 -14.52 5.10
C GLU A 38 3.12 -14.96 4.97
N ARG A 39 2.25 -14.37 5.77
CA ARG A 39 0.80 -14.54 5.69
C ARG A 39 0.20 -13.42 4.83
N ARG A 40 -0.73 -13.79 3.94
CA ARG A 40 -1.56 -12.80 3.23
C ARG A 40 -2.52 -12.14 4.22
N VAL A 41 -2.39 -10.83 4.39
CA VAL A 41 -3.26 -10.02 5.26
C VAL A 41 -4.16 -9.06 4.49
N GLY A 42 -3.90 -8.89 3.18
CA GLY A 42 -4.72 -8.03 2.34
C GLY A 42 -4.29 -8.03 0.88
N THR A 43 -4.63 -6.95 0.20
CA THR A 43 -4.28 -6.67 -1.20
C THR A 43 -3.54 -5.35 -1.30
N CYS A 44 -2.91 -5.11 -2.45
CA CYS A 44 -2.20 -3.89 -2.79
C CYS A 44 -2.48 -3.56 -4.26
N SER A 45 -2.30 -2.29 -4.65
CA SER A 45 -2.51 -1.83 -6.03
C SER A 45 -3.87 -2.25 -6.61
N ASN A 46 -4.94 -2.03 -5.84
CA ASN A 46 -6.31 -2.35 -6.23
C ASN A 46 -6.52 -3.85 -6.56
N GLY A 47 -5.95 -4.73 -5.75
CA GLY A 47 -6.08 -6.18 -5.91
C GLY A 47 -5.05 -6.85 -6.83
N ARG A 48 -4.20 -6.09 -7.53
CA ARG A 48 -3.14 -6.65 -8.40
C ARG A 48 -2.01 -7.33 -7.64
N GLN A 49 -1.75 -6.86 -6.42
CA GLN A 49 -0.73 -7.39 -5.54
C GLN A 49 -1.36 -7.85 -4.23
N ARG A 50 -0.63 -8.67 -3.49
CA ARG A 50 -0.99 -9.16 -2.17
C ARG A 50 -0.22 -8.38 -1.12
N CYS A 51 -0.89 -8.03 -0.03
CA CYS A 51 -0.22 -7.56 1.16
C CYS A 51 0.19 -8.76 2.00
N CYS A 52 1.48 -8.92 2.21
CA CYS A 52 2.10 -10.05 2.89
C CYS A 52 2.77 -9.56 4.18
N LYS A 53 2.60 -10.28 5.28
CA LYS A 53 3.17 -9.96 6.59
C LYS A 53 3.52 -11.22 7.36
#